data_AF-A0A8S4A4C3-F1
#
_entry.id   AF-A0A8S4A4C3-F1
#
_cell.length_a   1.000
_cell.length_b   1.000
_cell.length_c   1.000
_cell.angle_alpha   90.00
_cell.angle_beta   90.00
_cell.angle_gamma   90.00
#
_symmetry.space_group_name_H-M   'P 1'
#
loop_
_entity.id
_entity.type
_entity.pdbx_description
1 polymer ?
#
loop_
_entity_poly.entity_id
_entity_poly.type
_entity_poly.pdbx_seq_one_letter_code
_entity_poly.pdbx_strand_id
1 'polypeptide(L)'
;EMMEMAQKWADELAQTQDLAHSGYKLRGVRIGENIAMKWTSNNAVYKPQEVCDQWYSEVRNHQFGVEPTVLTAGHFTQMVWRNSTEIGVGRSQAKDGRSIVVVNYYPPGNVIGEFTVNVLPPDD
;
A
#
# COMPACT_ATOMS: atom_id res chain seq x y z
N GLU A 1 -0.56 17.20 -2.94
CA GLU A 1 -1.86 16.56 -2.65
C GLU A 1 -1.70 15.12 -2.17
N MET A 2 -1.29 14.14 -2.99
CA MET A 2 -1.19 12.73 -2.55
C MET A 2 -0.28 12.48 -1.34
N MET A 3 0.88 13.13 -1.27
CA MET A 3 1.78 13.03 -0.09
C MET A 3 1.10 13.56 1.18
N GLU A 4 0.37 14.66 1.08
CA GLU A 4 -0.34 15.26 2.21
C GLU A 4 -1.49 14.36 2.67
N MET A 5 -2.24 13.78 1.72
CA MET A 5 -3.28 12.78 2.03
C MET A 5 -2.68 11.56 2.74
N ALA A 6 -1.59 11.00 2.23
CA ALA A 6 -0.94 9.83 2.83
C ALA A 6 -0.40 10.16 4.24
N GLN A 7 0.23 11.32 4.40
CA GLN A 7 0.77 11.76 5.69
C GLN A 7 -0.36 11.96 6.71
N LYS A 8 -1.44 12.65 6.32
CA LYS A 8 -2.60 12.87 7.18
C LYS A 8 -3.21 11.54 7.64
N TRP A 9 -3.37 10.57 6.74
CA TRP A 9 -3.90 9.26 7.12
C TRP A 9 -2.95 8.48 8.04
N ALA A 10 -1.64 8.53 7.78
CA ALA A 10 -0.65 7.92 8.67
C ALA A 10 -0.73 8.51 10.09
N ASP A 11 -0.91 9.83 10.21
CA ASP A 11 -1.06 10.52 11.49
C ASP A 11 -2.38 10.19 12.20
N GLU A 12 -3.47 10.00 11.45
CA GLU A 12 -4.76 9.52 11.98
C GLU A 12 -4.64 8.08 12.51
N LEU A 13 -4.04 7.16 11.74
CA LEU A 13 -3.79 5.78 12.17
C LEU A 13 -2.86 5.66 13.39
N ALA A 14 -1.95 6.61 13.57
CA ALA A 14 -1.08 6.67 14.74
C ALA A 14 -1.83 7.07 16.03
N GLN A 15 -2.99 7.71 15.88
CA GLN A 15 -3.86 8.13 16.99
C GLN A 15 -4.96 7.10 17.28
N THR A 16 -5.39 6.33 16.28
CA THR A 16 -6.40 5.28 16.44
C THR A 16 -5.74 3.91 16.64
N GLN A 17 -6.51 2.92 17.09
CA GLN A 17 -6.08 1.51 17.10
C GLN A 17 -6.55 0.73 15.87
N ASP A 18 -7.27 1.39 14.96
CA ASP A 18 -7.91 0.75 13.82
C ASP A 18 -7.03 0.87 12.58
N LEU A 19 -6.51 -0.26 12.11
CA LEU A 19 -5.86 -0.37 10.81
C LEU A 19 -6.93 -0.50 9.72
N ALA A 20 -7.31 0.63 9.14
CA ALA A 20 -8.29 0.72 8.08
C ALA A 20 -7.81 1.62 6.94
N HIS A 21 -8.44 1.48 5.78
CA HIS A 21 -8.16 2.34 4.63
C HIS A 21 -8.83 3.72 4.75
N SER A 22 -8.18 4.77 4.25
CA SER A 22 -8.64 6.16 4.37
C SER A 22 -9.98 6.45 3.69
N GLY A 23 -10.29 5.69 2.65
CA GLY A 23 -11.45 5.94 1.79
C GLY A 23 -11.36 7.22 0.96
N TYR A 24 -10.18 7.83 0.90
CA TYR A 24 -9.96 9.05 0.14
C TYR A 24 -10.22 8.88 -1.35
N LYS A 25 -10.53 10.02 -1.99
CA LYS A 25 -10.73 10.13 -3.43
C LYS A 25 -9.86 11.25 -3.97
N LEU A 26 -9.31 11.03 -5.15
CA LEU A 26 -8.57 12.02 -5.93
C LEU A 26 -9.21 12.11 -7.32
N ARG A 27 -9.49 13.33 -7.79
CA ARG A 27 -10.14 13.58 -9.09
C ARG A 27 -11.44 12.76 -9.28
N GLY A 28 -12.22 12.59 -8.21
CA GLY A 28 -13.49 11.85 -8.20
C GLY A 28 -13.38 10.33 -8.07
N VAL A 29 -12.18 9.76 -8.10
CA VAL A 29 -11.93 8.30 -8.06
C VAL A 29 -11.30 7.92 -6.72
N ARG A 30 -11.67 6.76 -6.16
CA ARG A 30 -11.03 6.23 -4.94
C ARG A 30 -9.56 5.91 -5.24
N ILE A 31 -8.66 6.33 -4.37
CA ILE A 31 -7.22 6.06 -4.53
C ILE A 31 -6.89 4.60 -4.18
N GLY A 32 -5.80 4.09 -4.75
CA GLY A 32 -5.18 2.86 -4.26
C GLY A 32 -4.40 3.15 -2.99
N GLU A 33 -4.29 2.18 -2.08
CA GLU A 33 -3.65 2.40 -0.79
C GLU A 33 -3.02 1.12 -0.24
N ASN A 34 -1.75 1.18 0.13
CA ASN A 34 -1.06 0.17 0.94
C ASN A 34 -0.75 0.74 2.32
N ILE A 35 -0.98 -0.06 3.37
CA ILE A 35 -0.69 0.33 4.76
C ILE A 35 0.23 -0.72 5.37
N ALA A 36 1.28 -0.26 6.04
CA ALA A 36 2.16 -1.11 6.82
C ALA A 36 2.23 -0.59 8.25
N MET A 37 2.19 -1.51 9.20
CA MET A 37 2.35 -1.20 10.62
C MET A 37 3.29 -2.20 11.26
N LYS A 38 4.24 -1.69 12.05
CA LYS A 38 5.14 -2.49 12.86
C LYS A 38 5.19 -1.90 14.26
N TRP A 39 4.96 -2.72 15.27
CA TRP A 39 5.13 -2.33 16.67
C TRP A 39 6.52 -2.73 17.16
N THR A 40 7.17 -1.86 17.92
CA THR A 40 8.45 -2.17 18.58
C THR A 40 8.52 -1.54 19.96
N SER A 41 9.10 -2.24 20.93
CA SER A 41 9.24 -1.76 22.31
C SER A 41 10.25 -0.61 22.47
N ASN A 42 11.16 -0.45 21.50
CA ASN A 42 12.17 0.60 21.47
C ASN A 42 11.82 1.75 20.51
N ASN A 43 10.59 1.81 20.01
CA ASN A 43 10.13 2.79 19.01
C ASN A 43 11.02 2.81 17.74
N ALA A 44 11.57 1.67 17.35
CA ALA A 44 12.28 1.55 16.10
C ALA A 44 11.33 1.84 14.92
N VAL A 45 11.83 2.67 14.02
CA VAL A 45 11.14 3.08 12.81
C VAL A 45 11.04 1.91 11.84
N TYR A 46 9.88 1.73 11.21
CA TYR A 46 9.73 0.78 10.12
C TYR A 46 10.50 1.30 8.89
N LYS A 47 11.59 0.62 8.51
CA LYS A 47 12.44 1.09 7.40
C LYS A 47 11.71 0.93 6.07
N PRO A 48 11.87 1.89 5.13
CA PRO A 48 11.21 1.82 3.82
C PRO A 48 11.48 0.51 3.06
N GLN A 49 12.72 0.00 3.11
CA GLN A 49 13.09 -1.26 2.46
C GLN A 49 12.33 -2.43 3.06
N GLU A 50 12.25 -2.53 4.39
CA GLU A 50 11.53 -3.62 5.06
C GLU A 50 10.03 -3.61 4.69
N VAL A 51 9.42 -2.43 4.56
CA VAL A 51 8.04 -2.28 4.10
C VAL A 51 7.87 -2.76 2.66
N CYS A 52 8.75 -2.32 1.76
CA CYS A 52 8.71 -2.73 0.36
C CYS A 52 8.93 -4.24 0.21
N ASP A 53 9.90 -4.81 0.93
CA ASP A 53 10.19 -6.25 0.92
C ASP A 53 9.00 -7.05 1.46
N GLN A 54 8.37 -6.60 2.54
CA GLN A 54 7.17 -7.24 3.10
C GLN A 54 6.06 -7.31 2.05
N TRP A 55 5.71 -6.18 1.45
CA TRP A 55 4.63 -6.12 0.46
C TRP A 55 4.98 -6.90 -0.81
N TYR A 56 6.20 -6.75 -1.31
CA TYR A 56 6.64 -7.45 -2.52
C TYR A 56 6.70 -8.96 -2.33
N SER A 57 6.98 -9.45 -1.11
CA SER A 57 7.00 -10.88 -0.80
C SER A 57 5.67 -11.60 -1.07
N GLU A 58 4.55 -10.86 -1.18
CA GLU A 58 3.26 -11.41 -1.58
C GLU A 58 3.24 -11.94 -3.03
N VAL A 59 4.26 -11.63 -3.85
CA VAL A 59 4.44 -12.20 -5.19
C VAL A 59 4.37 -13.73 -5.18
N ARG A 60 4.81 -14.38 -4.10
CA ARG A 60 4.73 -15.85 -3.92
C ARG A 60 3.29 -16.40 -3.90
N ASN A 61 2.31 -15.52 -3.63
CA ASN A 61 0.88 -15.82 -3.59
C ASN A 61 0.15 -15.31 -4.85
N HIS A 62 0.88 -14.76 -5.84
CA HIS A 62 0.31 -14.25 -7.07
C HIS A 62 0.58 -15.19 -8.24
N GLN A 63 -0.41 -15.37 -9.11
CA GLN A 63 -0.28 -16.11 -10.35
C GLN A 63 -0.38 -15.14 -11.53
N PHE A 64 0.73 -14.95 -12.25
CA PHE A 64 0.78 -14.06 -13.41
C PHE A 64 -0.08 -14.59 -14.56
N GLY A 65 -0.61 -13.67 -15.38
CA GLY A 65 -1.38 -14.01 -16.58
C GLY A 65 -2.79 -14.54 -16.33
N VAL A 66 -3.25 -14.57 -15.07
CA VAL A 66 -4.60 -14.99 -14.69
C VAL A 66 -5.22 -13.96 -13.74
N GLU A 67 -6.53 -13.72 -13.87
CA GLU A 67 -7.26 -12.88 -12.93
C GLU A 67 -7.42 -13.59 -11.57
N PRO A 68 -7.13 -12.92 -10.44
CA PRO A 68 -7.29 -13.53 -9.12
C PRO A 68 -8.77 -13.67 -8.76
N THR A 69 -9.16 -14.85 -8.25
CA THR A 69 -10.51 -15.07 -7.69
C THR A 69 -10.65 -14.50 -6.29
N VAL A 70 -9.55 -14.46 -5.53
CA VAL A 70 -9.42 -13.85 -4.21
C VAL A 70 -8.13 -13.03 -4.20
N LEU A 71 -8.19 -11.78 -3.73
CA LEU A 71 -7.04 -10.90 -3.68
C LEU A 71 -6.17 -11.19 -2.45
N THR A 72 -5.21 -12.11 -2.60
CA THR A 72 -4.26 -12.52 -1.54
C THR A 72 -2.89 -11.84 -1.64
N ALA A 73 -2.63 -11.13 -2.73
CA ALA A 73 -1.37 -10.42 -3.00
C ALA A 73 -1.62 -8.94 -3.30
N GLY A 74 -2.56 -8.33 -2.57
CA GLY A 74 -3.06 -6.98 -2.81
C GLY A 74 -1.99 -5.90 -2.70
N HIS A 75 -1.06 -6.03 -1.76
CA HIS A 75 0.00 -5.03 -1.62
C HIS A 75 1.00 -5.14 -2.76
N PHE A 76 1.45 -6.36 -3.08
CA PHE A 76 2.35 -6.61 -4.22
C PHE A 76 1.75 -6.10 -5.52
N THR A 77 0.53 -6.53 -5.84
CA THR A 77 -0.14 -6.18 -7.10
C THR A 77 -0.33 -4.67 -7.25
N GLN A 78 -0.64 -3.95 -6.16
CA GLN A 78 -0.68 -2.48 -6.18
C GLN A 78 0.70 -1.84 -6.39
N MET A 79 1.78 -2.40 -5.80
CA MET A 79 3.14 -1.86 -5.98
C MET A 79 3.59 -1.89 -7.44
N VAL A 80 3.28 -2.97 -8.16
CA VAL A 80 3.73 -3.19 -9.54
C VAL A 80 2.67 -2.85 -10.58
N TRP A 81 1.57 -2.21 -10.16
CA TRP A 81 0.44 -1.92 -11.05
C TRP A 81 0.85 -0.92 -12.14
N ARG A 82 0.97 -1.41 -13.38
CA ARG A 82 1.46 -0.62 -14.53
C ARG A 82 0.77 0.74 -14.70
N ASN A 83 -0.55 0.79 -14.53
CA ASN A 83 -1.32 2.01 -14.76
C ASN A 83 -1.28 3.02 -13.59
N SER A 84 -0.72 2.67 -12.43
CA SER A 84 -0.56 3.59 -11.31
C SER A 84 0.70 4.44 -11.54
N THR A 85 0.53 5.73 -11.86
CA THR A 85 1.62 6.62 -12.30
C THR A 85 2.03 7.65 -11.25
N GLU A 86 1.19 7.89 -10.25
CA GLU A 86 1.43 8.83 -9.17
C GLU A 86 1.42 8.08 -7.83
N ILE A 87 2.37 8.43 -6.95
CA ILE A 87 2.42 7.91 -5.58
C ILE A 87 2.56 9.04 -4.56
N GLY A 88 2.03 8.81 -3.37
CA GLY A 88 2.22 9.68 -2.21
C GLY A 88 2.49 8.83 -0.98
N VAL A 89 3.51 9.19 -0.20
CA VAL A 89 3.93 8.41 0.96
C VAL A 89 3.79 9.25 2.22
N GLY A 90 3.22 8.65 3.26
CA GLY A 90 3.09 9.21 4.59
C GLY A 90 3.65 8.24 5.62
N ARG A 91 4.26 8.78 6.68
CA ARG A 91 4.74 7.97 7.80
C ARG A 91 4.46 8.66 9.11
N SER A 92 4.00 7.90 10.09
CA SER A 92 3.82 8.39 11.45
C SER A 92 4.31 7.40 12.48
N GLN A 93 4.67 7.91 13.67
CA GLN A 93 5.12 7.12 14.80
C GLN A 93 4.16 7.38 15.97
N ALA A 94 3.42 6.36 16.36
CA ALA A 94 2.51 6.41 17.48
C ALA A 94 3.28 6.36 18.82
N LYS A 95 2.69 6.97 19.85
CA LYS A 95 3.26 7.00 21.21
C LYS A 95 3.33 5.62 21.87
N ASP A 96 2.51 4.69 21.40
CA ASP A 96 2.45 3.31 21.87
C ASP A 96 3.53 2.40 21.24
N GLY A 97 4.39 2.93 20.36
CA GLY A 97 5.48 2.21 19.71
C GLY A 97 5.16 1.63 18.33
N ARG A 98 3.97 1.88 17.78
CA ARG A 98 3.65 1.56 16.38
C ARG A 98 4.30 2.56 15.42
N SER A 99 4.97 2.05 14.39
CA SER A 99 5.44 2.79 13.23
C SER A 99 4.53 2.46 12.05
N ILE A 100 3.96 3.48 11.42
CA ILE A 100 2.90 3.34 10.41
C ILE A 100 3.38 4.00 9.12
N VAL A 101 3.23 3.29 8.00
CA VAL A 101 3.50 3.79 6.65
C VAL A 101 2.24 3.64 5.82
N VAL A 102 1.86 4.70 5.12
CA VAL A 102 0.75 4.73 4.17
C VAL A 102 1.32 5.12 2.82
N VAL A 103 0.98 4.36 1.77
CA VAL A 103 1.31 4.70 0.40
C VAL A 103 0.03 4.76 -0.42
N ASN A 104 -0.22 5.91 -1.00
CA ASN A 104 -1.33 6.17 -1.90
C ASN A 104 -0.87 6.02 -3.35
N TYR A 105 -1.76 5.52 -4.21
CA TYR A 105 -1.52 5.26 -5.64
C TYR A 105 -2.64 5.88 -6.48
N TYR A 106 -2.27 6.50 -7.60
CA TYR A 106 -3.23 7.03 -8.56
C TYR A 106 -2.76 6.87 -10.02
N PRO A 107 -3.64 6.45 -10.96
CA PRO A 107 -4.91 5.75 -10.75
C PRO A 107 -4.81 4.53 -9.81
N PRO A 108 -5.90 4.10 -9.15
CA PRO A 108 -5.87 2.96 -8.24
C PRO A 108 -5.51 1.67 -8.98
N GLY A 109 -4.80 0.78 -8.30
CA GLY A 109 -4.59 -0.59 -8.75
C GLY A 109 -5.66 -1.54 -8.26
N ASN A 110 -5.40 -2.84 -8.44
CA ASN A 110 -6.26 -3.94 -7.97
C ASN A 110 -7.70 -3.88 -8.51
N VAL A 111 -7.85 -3.37 -9.73
CA VAL A 111 -9.13 -3.33 -10.44
C VAL A 111 -9.41 -4.72 -11.01
N ILE A 112 -10.56 -5.29 -10.63
CA ILE A 112 -10.99 -6.63 -11.08
C ILE A 112 -11.13 -6.61 -12.62
N GLY A 113 -10.52 -7.59 -13.28
CA GLY A 113 -10.53 -7.71 -14.74
C GLY A 113 -9.37 -7.01 -15.44
N GLU A 114 -8.48 -6.36 -14.69
CA GLU A 114 -7.33 -5.64 -15.24
C GLU A 114 -5.97 -6.16 -14.74
N PHE A 115 -5.92 -7.25 -13.96
CA PHE A 115 -4.67 -7.75 -13.39
C PHE A 115 -3.71 -8.24 -14.48
N THR A 116 -4.21 -8.97 -15.48
CA THR A 116 -3.37 -9.58 -16.52
C THR A 116 -2.58 -8.57 -17.38
N VAL A 117 -3.08 -7.34 -17.48
CA VAL A 117 -2.42 -6.27 -18.26
C VAL A 117 -1.61 -5.30 -17.39
N ASN A 118 -1.81 -5.32 -16.07
CA ASN A 118 -1.16 -4.41 -15.13
C ASN A 118 -0.11 -5.08 -14.23
N VAL A 119 -0.21 -6.38 -13.96
CA VAL A 119 0.71 -7.15 -13.11
C VAL A 119 1.44 -8.16 -13.99
N LEU A 120 2.63 -7.77 -14.43
CA LEU A 120 3.44 -8.56 -15.35
C LEU A 120 4.43 -9.44 -14.58
N PRO A 121 4.81 -10.60 -15.15
CA PRO A 121 5.96 -11.33 -14.64
C PRO A 121 7.21 -10.44 -14.66
N PRO A 122 8.16 -10.64 -13.73
CA PRO A 122 9.45 -9.97 -13.79
C PRO A 122 10.17 -10.30 -15.10
N ASP A 123 10.94 -9.35 -15.62
CA ASP A 123 11.83 -9.60 -16.75
C ASP A 123 12.95 -10.59 -16.33
N ASP A 124 13.38 -11.43 -17.27
CA ASP A 124 14.52 -12.36 -17.12
C ASP A 124 15.89 -11.64 -17.14
#